data_AF-A0A1W1UVG7-F1
#
_entry.id   AF-A0A1W1UVG7-F1
#
_cell.length_a   1.000
_cell.length_b   1.000
_cell.length_c   1.000
_cell.angle_alpha   90.00
_cell.angle_beta   90.00
_cell.angle_gamma   90.00
#
_symmetry.space_group_name_H-M   'P 1'
#
loop_
_entity.id
_entity.type
_entity.pdbx_description
1 polymer ?
#
loop_
_entity_poly.entity_id
_entity_poly.type
_entity_poly.pdbx_seq_one_letter_code
_entity_poly.pdbx_strand_id
1 'polypeptide(L)'
;MKKIDSQKDNNIKKVKKKRSIFVTVNIIILVLVLIAAVTTIFMDPGNMSDGDYGAGDYYYTDLEGFEKIFYTMNLGTNHPIIFFSLFLGWGLICWRILKYFDKRF
;
A
#
# COMPACT_ATOMS: atom_id res chain seq x y z
N MET A 1 -21.58 -44.99 -4.28
CA MET A 1 -20.79 -44.21 -5.26
C MET A 1 -21.23 -42.75 -5.37
N LYS A 2 -22.48 -42.41 -5.71
CA LYS A 2 -22.97 -41.02 -5.93
C LYS A 2 -22.65 -39.94 -4.86
N LYS A 3 -22.51 -40.31 -3.58
CA LYS A 3 -22.28 -39.35 -2.48
C LYS A 3 -20.86 -38.75 -2.49
N ILE A 4 -19.89 -39.51 -2.98
CA ILE A 4 -18.47 -39.12 -3.02
C ILE A 4 -18.24 -38.14 -4.17
N ASP A 5 -18.86 -38.40 -5.32
CA ASP A 5 -18.77 -37.55 -6.52
C ASP A 5 -19.42 -36.17 -6.29
N SER A 6 -20.58 -36.14 -5.63
CA SER A 6 -21.27 -34.89 -5.25
C SER A 6 -20.46 -34.02 -4.29
N GLN A 7 -19.74 -34.62 -3.34
CA GLN A 7 -18.94 -33.88 -2.38
C GLN A 7 -17.68 -33.28 -3.03
N LYS A 8 -17.08 -34.00 -3.99
CA LYS A 8 -15.94 -33.54 -4.79
C LYS A 8 -16.30 -32.34 -5.66
N ASP A 9 -17.44 -32.38 -6.34
CA ASP A 9 -17.92 -31.28 -7.18
C ASP A 9 -18.20 -29.99 -6.39
N ASN A 10 -18.77 -30.12 -5.19
CA ASN A 10 -19.02 -28.99 -4.31
C ASN A 10 -17.73 -28.32 -3.81
N ASN A 11 -16.70 -29.11 -3.51
CA ASN A 11 -15.39 -28.58 -3.13
C ASN A 11 -14.69 -27.87 -4.30
N ILE A 12 -14.75 -28.42 -5.52
CA ILE A 12 -14.18 -27.78 -6.71
C ILE A 12 -14.88 -26.45 -7.01
N LYS A 13 -16.21 -26.40 -6.93
CA LYS A 13 -16.99 -25.16 -7.09
C LYS A 13 -16.61 -24.12 -6.04
N LYS A 14 -16.41 -24.54 -4.78
CA LYS A 14 -16.02 -23.65 -3.67
C LYS A 14 -14.62 -23.06 -3.88
N VAL A 15 -13.66 -23.86 -4.33
CA VAL A 15 -12.29 -23.39 -4.66
C VAL A 15 -12.30 -22.44 -5.85
N LYS A 16 -13.02 -22.76 -6.93
CA LYS A 16 -13.18 -21.85 -8.08
C LYS A 16 -13.82 -20.52 -7.69
N LYS A 17 -14.87 -20.54 -6.86
CA LYS A 17 -15.53 -19.34 -6.33
C LYS A 17 -14.59 -18.50 -5.46
N LYS A 18 -13.83 -19.12 -4.56
CA LYS A 18 -12.83 -18.45 -3.70
C LYS A 18 -11.73 -17.78 -4.55
N ARG A 19 -11.22 -18.49 -5.58
CA ARG A 19 -10.23 -17.95 -6.54
C ARG A 19 -10.79 -16.76 -7.33
N SER A 20 -12.03 -16.85 -7.78
CA SER A 20 -12.71 -15.78 -8.52
C SER A 20 -12.85 -14.50 -7.69
N ILE A 21 -13.25 -14.61 -6.41
CA ILE A 21 -13.40 -13.44 -5.53
C ILE A 21 -12.05 -12.75 -5.30
N PHE A 22 -10.99 -13.53 -5.08
CA PHE A 22 -9.65 -12.98 -4.88
C PHE A 22 -9.14 -12.21 -6.10
N VAL A 23 -9.39 -12.72 -7.31
CA VAL A 23 -9.04 -12.01 -8.56
C VAL A 23 -9.83 -10.71 -8.68
N THR A 24 -11.14 -10.73 -8.42
CA THR A 24 -11.98 -9.52 -8.48
C THR A 24 -11.51 -8.45 -7.51
N VAL A 25 -11.18 -8.80 -6.26
CA VAL A 25 -10.68 -7.84 -5.26
C VAL A 25 -9.36 -7.22 -5.70
N ASN A 26 -8.43 -8.01 -6.23
CA ASN A 26 -7.15 -7.48 -6.72
C ASN A 26 -7.32 -6.53 -7.89
N ILE A 27 -8.23 -6.84 -8.83
CA ILE A 27 -8.54 -5.93 -9.95
C ILE A 27 -9.11 -4.62 -9.43
N ILE A 28 -10.03 -4.65 -8.46
CA ILE A 28 -10.59 -3.43 -7.86
C ILE A 28 -9.49 -2.59 -7.21
N ILE A 29 -8.60 -3.22 -6.42
CA ILE A 29 -7.48 -2.52 -5.79
C ILE A 29 -6.57 -1.90 -6.85
N LEU A 30 -6.23 -2.64 -7.90
CA LEU A 30 -5.40 -2.14 -9.01
C LEU A 30 -6.02 -0.91 -9.67
N VAL A 31 -7.32 -0.95 -9.96
CA VAL A 31 -8.05 0.17 -10.56
C VAL A 31 -8.03 1.39 -9.65
N LEU A 32 -8.26 1.21 -8.34
CA LEU A 32 -8.22 2.30 -7.37
C LEU A 32 -6.81 2.94 -7.28
N VAL A 33 -5.76 2.14 -7.30
CA VAL A 33 -4.37 2.63 -7.30
C VAL A 33 -4.07 3.42 -8.57
N LEU A 34 -4.52 2.95 -9.74
CA LEU A 34 -4.33 3.68 -11.00
C LEU A 34 -5.08 5.02 -10.99
N ILE A 35 -6.32 5.04 -10.50
CA ILE A 35 -7.09 6.30 -10.34
C ILE A 35 -6.33 7.25 -9.41
N ALA A 36 -5.88 6.78 -8.25
CA ALA A 36 -5.12 7.58 -7.30
C ALA A 36 -3.85 8.16 -7.93
N ALA A 37 -3.08 7.34 -8.66
CA ALA A 37 -1.87 7.80 -9.35
C ALA A 37 -2.18 8.91 -10.37
N VAL A 38 -3.19 8.71 -11.21
CA VAL A 38 -3.62 9.70 -12.19
C VAL A 38 -4.09 10.99 -11.52
N THR A 39 -4.91 10.90 -10.46
CA THR A 39 -5.36 12.09 -9.72
C THR A 39 -4.20 12.86 -9.10
N THR A 40 -3.17 12.17 -8.60
CA THR A 40 -2.00 12.82 -8.01
C THR A 40 -1.20 13.59 -9.07
N ILE A 41 -1.08 13.05 -10.29
CA ILE A 41 -0.42 13.72 -11.41
C ILE A 41 -1.19 14.98 -11.83
N PHE A 42 -2.53 14.92 -11.87
CA PHE A 42 -3.35 16.06 -12.29
C PHE A 42 -3.55 17.14 -11.23
N MET A 43 -3.68 16.74 -9.97
CA MET A 43 -3.87 17.68 -8.86
C MET A 43 -2.55 18.33 -8.43
N ASP A 44 -1.43 17.75 -8.87
CA ASP A 44 -0.10 18.29 -8.69
C ASP A 44 0.19 18.77 -7.25
N PRO A 45 -0.15 17.99 -6.22
CA PRO A 45 -0.13 18.45 -4.82
C PRO A 45 1.30 18.65 -4.28
N GLY A 46 2.33 18.49 -5.12
CA GLY A 46 3.74 18.56 -4.77
C GLY A 46 4.54 19.67 -5.47
N ASN A 47 3.95 20.40 -6.42
CA ASN A 47 4.69 21.49 -7.07
C ASN A 47 4.87 22.67 -6.11
N MET A 48 6.12 22.96 -5.77
CA MET A 48 6.50 24.22 -5.16
C MET A 48 6.25 25.34 -6.19
N SER A 49 5.75 26.50 -5.74
CA SER A 49 5.37 27.62 -6.61
C SER A 49 6.48 28.15 -7.50
N ASP A 50 7.74 27.83 -7.20
CA ASP A 50 8.92 28.46 -7.77
C ASP A 50 9.99 27.46 -8.25
N GLY A 51 9.63 26.20 -8.54
CA GLY A 51 10.60 25.20 -9.03
C GLY A 51 10.03 24.22 -10.06
N ASP A 52 10.85 23.83 -11.04
CA ASP A 52 10.53 22.88 -12.12
C ASP A 52 10.42 21.40 -11.64
N TYR A 53 10.28 21.17 -10.33
CA TYR A 53 10.37 19.84 -9.74
C TYR A 53 9.02 19.13 -9.78
N GLY A 54 8.90 18.08 -10.61
CA GLY A 54 7.67 17.31 -10.72
C GLY A 54 7.46 16.31 -9.58
N ALA A 55 6.29 15.65 -9.55
CA ALA A 55 5.97 14.55 -8.64
C ALA A 55 6.89 13.33 -8.88
N GLY A 56 8.10 13.38 -8.34
CA GLY A 56 9.17 12.41 -8.58
C GLY A 56 10.57 12.97 -8.32
N ASP A 57 10.74 14.29 -8.37
CA ASP A 57 12.03 14.98 -8.20
C ASP A 57 12.38 15.25 -6.72
N TYR A 58 11.92 14.37 -5.81
CA TYR A 58 12.09 14.49 -4.36
C TYR A 58 13.54 14.29 -3.86
N TYR A 59 14.54 14.33 -4.74
CA TYR A 59 15.93 14.41 -4.30
C TYR A 59 16.23 15.84 -3.91
N TYR A 60 15.72 16.20 -2.74
CA TYR A 60 16.06 17.44 -2.04
C TYR A 60 17.58 17.64 -1.91
N THR A 61 18.39 16.59 -2.10
CA THR A 61 19.85 16.61 -2.11
C THR A 61 20.47 17.57 -3.11
N ASP A 62 19.76 17.91 -4.18
CA ASP A 62 20.29 18.74 -5.27
C ASP A 62 19.89 20.23 -5.12
N LEU A 63 19.15 20.58 -4.06
CA LEU A 63 18.80 21.97 -3.74
C LEU A 63 19.98 22.67 -3.04
N GLU A 64 20.33 23.87 -3.52
CA GLU A 64 21.29 24.74 -2.82
C GLU A 64 20.82 25.00 -1.38
N GLY A 65 21.67 24.68 -0.39
CA GLY A 65 21.36 24.83 1.03
C GLY A 65 20.66 23.64 1.69
N PHE A 66 20.47 22.53 0.98
CA PHE A 66 19.92 21.28 1.54
C PHE A 66 20.67 20.79 2.78
N GLU A 67 22.00 20.96 2.82
CA GLU A 67 22.80 20.58 3.98
C GLU A 67 22.29 21.20 5.30
N LYS A 68 21.71 22.41 5.26
CA LYS A 68 21.20 23.09 6.47
C LYS A 68 19.92 22.43 7.00
N ILE A 69 19.14 21.82 6.11
CA ILE A 69 17.89 21.11 6.43
C ILE A 69 18.22 19.71 6.97
N PHE A 70 19.26 19.05 6.44
CA PHE A 70 19.61 17.68 6.84
C PHE A 70 20.51 17.58 8.07
N TYR A 71 21.42 18.54 8.27
CA TYR A 71 22.31 18.54 9.44
C TYR A 71 21.67 19.11 10.71
N THR A 72 20.46 19.67 10.60
CA THR A 72 19.64 19.98 11.77
C THR A 72 18.77 18.76 12.07
N MET A 73 18.82 18.24 13.30
CA MET A 73 17.97 17.12 13.72
C MET A 73 16.53 17.61 13.89
N ASN A 74 15.86 17.86 12.76
CA ASN A 74 14.48 18.27 12.68
C ASN A 74 13.68 17.18 11.98
N LEU A 75 12.98 16.37 12.77
CA LEU A 75 12.14 15.28 12.28
C LEU A 75 10.81 15.78 11.66
N GLY A 76 10.66 17.09 11.46
CA GLY A 76 9.44 17.72 10.94
C GLY A 76 8.25 17.64 11.89
N THR A 77 8.46 17.17 13.13
CA THR A 77 7.39 17.00 14.13
C THR A 77 7.94 16.94 15.55
N ASN A 78 7.16 17.45 16.51
CA ASN A 78 7.44 17.36 17.95
C ASN A 78 7.17 15.97 18.52
N HIS A 79 6.50 15.09 17.77
CA HIS A 79 6.07 13.77 18.26
C HIS A 79 6.47 12.61 17.33
N PRO A 80 7.76 12.47 16.97
CA PRO A 80 8.22 11.47 16.02
C PRO A 80 7.92 10.03 16.49
N ILE A 81 7.95 9.81 17.80
CA ILE A 81 7.68 8.51 18.43
C ILE A 81 6.28 7.99 18.07
N ILE A 82 5.28 8.88 17.93
CA ILE A 82 3.92 8.48 17.58
C ILE A 82 3.87 7.89 16.16
N PHE A 83 4.53 8.54 15.21
CA PHE A 83 4.59 8.09 13.82
C PHE A 83 5.34 6.75 13.70
N PHE A 84 6.50 6.61 14.35
CA PHE A 84 7.22 5.34 14.37
C PHE A 84 6.41 4.23 15.04
N SER A 85 5.69 4.54 16.12
CA SER A 85 4.84 3.57 16.81
C SER A 85 3.65 3.13 15.96
N LEU A 86 3.00 4.06 15.25
CA LEU A 86 1.93 3.77 14.30
C LEU A 86 2.44 2.90 13.15
N PHE A 87 3.61 3.23 12.59
CA PHE A 87 4.23 2.45 11.51
C PHE A 87 4.53 1.01 11.96
N LEU A 88 5.17 0.83 13.12
CA LEU A 88 5.46 -0.49 13.68
C LEU A 88 4.18 -1.25 14.05
N GLY A 89 3.19 -0.56 14.63
CA GLY A 89 1.89 -1.13 14.96
C GLY A 89 1.16 -1.63 13.71
N TRP A 90 1.19 -0.84 12.63
CA TRP A 90 0.63 -1.24 11.34
C TRP A 90 1.34 -2.46 10.77
N GLY A 91 2.68 -2.49 10.79
CA GLY A 91 3.46 -3.65 10.36
C GLY A 91 3.10 -4.92 11.13
N LEU A 92 2.91 -4.83 12.44
CA LEU A 92 2.48 -5.96 13.28
C LEU A 92 1.06 -6.44 12.93
N ILE A 93 0.14 -5.54 12.60
CA ILE A 93 -1.21 -5.87 12.15
C ILE A 93 -1.15 -6.62 10.81
N CYS A 94 -0.43 -6.07 9.83
CA CYS A 94 -0.24 -6.73 8.53
C CYS A 94 0.36 -8.13 8.69
N TRP A 95 1.39 -8.29 9.52
CA TRP A 95 1.99 -9.58 9.81
C TRP A 95 1.00 -10.58 10.42
N ARG A 96 0.17 -10.14 11.39
CA ARG A 96 -0.87 -11.00 11.97
C ARG A 96 -1.92 -11.41 10.93
N ILE A 97 -2.35 -10.47 10.09
CA ILE A 97 -3.30 -10.74 9.02
C ILE A 97 -2.73 -11.75 8.02
N LEU A 98 -1.48 -11.56 7.58
CA LEU A 98 -0.78 -12.49 6.69
C LEU A 98 -0.68 -13.89 7.30
N LYS A 99 -0.23 -14.01 8.56
CA LYS A 99 -0.19 -15.31 9.27
C LYS A 99 -1.56 -15.96 9.41
N TYR A 100 -2.61 -15.16 9.61
CA TYR A 100 -3.97 -15.68 9.68
C TYR A 100 -4.42 -16.26 8.34
N PHE A 101 -4.10 -15.59 7.23
CA PHE A 101 -4.38 -16.11 5.90
C PHE A 101 -3.54 -17.33 5.57
N ASP A 102 -2.26 -17.34 5.91
CA ASP A 102 -1.34 -18.47 5.70
C ASP A 102 -1.83 -19.76 6.39
N LYS A 103 -2.42 -19.66 7.59
CA LYS A 103 -3.02 -20.82 8.27
C LYS A 103 -4.32 -21.32 7.63
N ARG A 104 -4.94 -20.53 6.75
CA ARG A 104 -6.30 -20.75 6.23
C ARG A 104 -6.30 -21.08 4.72
N PHE A 105 -5.14 -21.07 4.10
CA PHE A 105 -4.89 -21.39 2.70
C PHE A 105 -3.82 -22.49 2.61
#